data_AF-A0A1I0M4A7-F1
#
_entry.id   AF-A0A1I0M4A7-F1
#
_cell.length_a   1.000
_cell.length_b   1.000
_cell.length_c   1.000
_cell.angle_alpha   90.00
_cell.angle_beta   90.00
_cell.angle_gamma   90.00
#
_symmetry.space_group_name_H-M   'P 1'
#
loop_
_entity.id
_entity.type
_entity.pdbx_description
1 polymer ?
#
loop_
_entity_poly.entity_id
_entity_poly.type
_entity_poly.pdbx_seq_one_letter_code
_entity_poly.pdbx_strand_id
1 'polypeptide(L)'
;MARTKQTLQESNSTLSIKSITKSSVWDIQENDVFRMWDAAAKDTEVKENIHHYLDIFKSAFLVEEIKEDVLLVKKSYEKRGFKVAQIKFDENMKFAWAIKKRPIMRVTDLTYENIRHISATKLLEVIDRNFGGGWDSLSQSIQDIILSGFDISTTTLPKDRLHKKGGMYEKKVADGYDVLEVEKGGWVEAIFAKLKPEQEKIRMQFSSKGRGDEDLDDDEDYEVEDNYSSHDEDDSVVEDPKDEDITEDNYSTMMDLGGEDPDDEAAGMIDFSDE
;
A
#
# COMPACT_ATOMS: atom_id res chain seq x y z
N MET A 1 -35.37 32.34 15.67
CA MET A 1 -34.31 31.34 15.88
C MET A 1 -33.89 30.81 14.52
N ALA A 2 -32.75 31.31 14.04
CA ALA A 2 -32.23 31.02 12.70
C ALA A 2 -31.64 29.60 12.66
N ARG A 3 -32.10 28.78 11.71
CA ARG A 3 -31.47 27.49 11.39
C ARG A 3 -30.39 27.73 10.35
N THR A 4 -29.15 27.75 10.81
CA THR A 4 -27.96 27.74 9.98
C THR A 4 -27.97 26.49 9.11
N LYS A 5 -28.07 26.69 7.79
CA LYS A 5 -27.79 25.65 6.81
C LYS A 5 -26.32 25.28 6.96
N GLN A 6 -26.03 24.03 7.31
CA GLN A 6 -24.71 23.45 7.14
C GLN A 6 -24.35 23.56 5.66
N THR A 7 -23.41 24.45 5.36
CA THR A 7 -22.67 24.47 4.12
C THR A 7 -21.94 23.14 4.02
N LEU A 8 -22.44 22.24 3.16
CA LEU A 8 -21.63 21.18 2.58
C LEU A 8 -20.44 21.88 1.94
N GLN A 9 -19.28 21.71 2.56
CA GLN A 9 -18.00 22.13 2.05
C GLN A 9 -17.77 21.30 0.80
N GLU A 10 -18.20 21.81 -0.36
CA GLU A 10 -17.70 21.36 -1.64
C GLU A 10 -16.19 21.46 -1.55
N SER A 11 -15.52 20.31 -1.51
CA SER A 11 -14.08 20.20 -1.71
C SER A 11 -13.76 20.51 -3.17
N ASN A 12 -14.05 21.74 -3.59
CA ASN A 12 -13.39 22.41 -4.70
C ASN A 12 -12.10 23.02 -4.16
N SER A 13 -11.27 22.20 -3.50
CA SER A 13 -9.84 22.44 -3.54
C SER A 13 -9.49 22.43 -5.02
N THR A 14 -9.05 23.57 -5.54
CA THR A 14 -8.47 23.71 -6.88
C THR A 14 -7.43 22.62 -7.06
N LEU A 15 -7.83 21.49 -7.64
CA LEU A 15 -6.95 20.39 -7.99
C LEU A 15 -5.94 20.98 -8.97
N SER A 16 -4.75 21.28 -8.47
CA SER A 16 -3.62 21.71 -9.28
C SER A 16 -2.76 20.50 -9.61
N ILE A 17 -2.22 20.45 -10.82
CA ILE A 17 -1.29 19.38 -11.22
C ILE A 17 -0.08 19.30 -10.29
N LYS A 18 0.32 20.43 -9.70
CA LYS A 18 1.45 20.55 -8.78
C LYS A 18 1.21 19.84 -7.43
N SER A 19 -0.05 19.70 -7.02
CA SER A 19 -0.40 19.04 -5.75
C SER A 19 -0.71 17.55 -5.91
N ILE A 20 -0.55 16.99 -7.11
CA ILE A 20 -0.78 15.56 -7.35
C ILE A 20 0.45 14.76 -6.89
N THR A 21 0.18 13.69 -6.16
CA THR A 21 1.15 12.66 -5.79
C THR A 21 0.72 11.32 -6.38
N LYS A 22 1.61 10.32 -6.34
CA LYS A 22 1.30 8.96 -6.82
C LYS A 22 0.13 8.28 -6.08
N SER A 23 -0.19 8.72 -4.86
CA SER A 23 -1.38 8.29 -4.11
C SER A 23 -2.61 9.09 -4.52
N SER A 24 -2.55 10.44 -4.44
CA SER A 24 -3.73 11.28 -4.67
C SER A 24 -4.28 11.21 -6.11
N VAL A 25 -3.46 10.80 -7.08
CA VAL A 25 -3.90 10.59 -8.46
C VAL A 25 -4.98 9.49 -8.58
N TRP A 26 -5.05 8.55 -7.64
CA TRP A 26 -6.06 7.49 -7.63
C TRP A 26 -7.46 7.98 -7.24
N ASP A 27 -7.60 9.14 -6.61
CA ASP A 27 -8.91 9.74 -6.30
C ASP A 27 -9.49 10.54 -7.49
N ILE A 28 -8.65 10.89 -8.45
CA ILE A 28 -9.02 11.77 -9.56
C ILE A 28 -9.82 10.97 -10.61
N GLN A 29 -10.72 11.68 -11.31
CA GLN A 29 -11.44 11.15 -12.49
C GLN A 29 -10.79 11.61 -13.79
N GLU A 30 -10.99 10.89 -14.89
CA GLU A 30 -10.36 11.25 -16.18
C GLU A 30 -10.73 12.66 -16.65
N ASN A 31 -11.94 13.14 -16.30
CA ASN A 31 -12.38 14.49 -16.66
C ASN A 31 -11.56 15.57 -15.93
N ASP A 32 -11.20 15.32 -14.68
CA ASP A 32 -10.43 16.25 -13.87
C ASP A 32 -8.98 16.26 -14.32
N VAL A 33 -8.42 15.12 -14.75
CA VAL A 33 -7.10 15.05 -15.39
C VAL A 33 -7.01 16.06 -16.55
N PHE A 34 -8.00 16.10 -17.45
CA PHE A 34 -7.99 17.05 -18.57
C PHE A 34 -8.09 18.50 -18.12
N ARG A 35 -8.90 18.81 -17.10
CA ARG A 35 -9.01 20.16 -16.54
C ARG A 35 -7.70 20.62 -15.92
N MET A 36 -7.00 19.71 -15.23
CA MET A 36 -5.71 19.99 -14.59
C MET A 36 -4.64 20.27 -15.65
N TRP A 37 -4.60 19.48 -16.72
CA TRP A 37 -3.67 19.71 -17.82
C TRP A 37 -3.99 20.99 -18.62
N ASP A 38 -5.26 21.32 -18.84
CA ASP A 38 -5.65 22.57 -19.52
C ASP A 38 -5.35 23.82 -18.67
N ALA A 39 -5.53 23.73 -17.35
CA ALA A 39 -5.11 24.79 -16.43
C ALA A 39 -3.58 24.93 -16.40
N ALA A 40 -2.86 23.80 -16.35
CA ALA A 40 -1.42 23.76 -16.29
C ALA A 40 -0.73 24.11 -17.62
N ALA A 41 -1.43 24.01 -18.75
CA ALA A 41 -0.92 24.44 -20.05
C ALA A 41 -0.56 25.95 -20.10
N LYS A 42 -1.01 26.75 -19.13
CA LYS A 42 -0.66 28.17 -18.98
C LYS A 42 0.54 28.40 -18.05
N ASP A 43 1.00 27.38 -17.35
CA ASP A 43 2.07 27.44 -16.37
C ASP A 43 3.40 26.95 -16.99
N THR A 44 4.43 27.79 -16.98
CA THR A 44 5.74 27.48 -17.56
C THR A 44 6.50 26.41 -16.80
N GLU A 45 6.35 26.35 -15.47
CA GLU A 45 7.04 25.37 -14.62
C GLU A 45 6.52 23.95 -14.88
N VAL A 46 5.21 23.81 -15.10
CA VAL A 46 4.62 22.51 -15.46
C VAL A 46 5.08 22.07 -16.84
N LYS A 47 5.26 23.02 -17.78
CA LYS A 47 5.74 22.72 -19.14
C LYS A 47 7.16 22.13 -19.14
N GLU A 48 8.03 22.60 -18.25
CA GLU A 48 9.38 22.06 -18.11
C GLU A 48 9.36 20.67 -17.46
N ASN A 49 8.41 20.43 -16.54
CA ASN A 49 8.29 19.18 -15.79
C ASN A 49 7.18 18.22 -16.30
N ILE A 50 6.77 18.32 -17.57
CA ILE A 50 5.66 17.51 -18.15
C ILE A 50 5.89 16.01 -17.94
N HIS A 51 7.13 15.53 -18.15
CA HIS A 51 7.45 14.11 -18.02
C HIS A 51 7.23 13.58 -16.60
N HIS A 52 7.63 14.35 -15.58
CA HIS A 52 7.45 13.98 -14.18
C HIS A 52 5.96 13.83 -13.85
N TYR A 53 5.14 14.84 -14.16
CA TYR A 53 3.71 14.78 -13.89
C TYR A 53 3.01 13.70 -14.73
N LEU A 54 3.41 13.51 -15.98
CA LEU A 54 2.91 12.41 -16.81
C LEU A 54 3.20 11.05 -16.19
N ASP A 55 4.36 10.85 -15.59
CA ASP A 55 4.71 9.58 -14.94
C ASP A 55 3.88 9.34 -13.67
N ILE A 56 3.54 10.40 -12.93
CA ILE A 56 2.55 10.32 -11.84
C ILE A 56 1.18 9.91 -12.39
N PHE A 57 0.70 10.51 -13.48
CA PHE A 57 -0.58 10.10 -14.08
C PHE A 57 -0.54 8.67 -14.63
N LYS A 58 0.60 8.23 -15.19
CA LYS A 58 0.76 6.86 -15.70
C LYS A 58 0.69 5.81 -14.61
N SER A 59 0.88 6.15 -13.32
CA SER A 59 0.74 5.18 -12.23
C SER A 59 -0.72 4.72 -12.08
N ALA A 60 -1.69 5.63 -12.21
CA ALA A 60 -3.12 5.36 -12.04
C ALA A 60 -3.94 5.36 -13.35
N PHE A 61 -3.41 5.93 -14.43
CA PHE A 61 -4.08 6.03 -15.72
C PHE A 61 -3.27 5.35 -16.83
N LEU A 62 -3.99 4.85 -17.83
CA LEU A 62 -3.44 4.50 -19.14
C LEU A 62 -3.56 5.75 -20.00
N VAL A 63 -2.41 6.31 -20.38
CA VAL A 63 -2.31 7.53 -21.19
C VAL A 63 -1.70 7.15 -22.54
N GLU A 64 -2.44 7.40 -23.61
CA GLU A 64 -2.02 7.14 -24.99
C GLU A 64 -2.06 8.45 -25.80
N GLU A 65 -0.99 8.72 -26.55
CA GLU A 65 -0.90 9.89 -27.42
C GLU A 65 -1.47 9.57 -28.81
N ILE A 66 -2.44 10.37 -29.24
CA ILE A 66 -3.05 10.28 -30.57
C ILE A 66 -2.36 11.30 -31.48
N LYS A 67 -1.48 10.80 -32.34
CA LYS A 67 -0.73 11.61 -33.33
C LYS A 67 -1.58 12.01 -34.54
N GLU A 68 -2.61 11.24 -34.86
CA GLU A 68 -3.50 11.49 -35.99
C GLU A 68 -4.92 11.77 -35.50
N ASP A 69 -5.41 12.99 -35.74
CA ASP A 69 -6.76 13.45 -35.36
C ASP A 69 -7.85 12.83 -36.27
N VAL A 70 -7.80 11.52 -36.46
CA VAL A 70 -8.76 10.77 -37.29
C VAL A 70 -9.93 10.36 -36.41
N LEU A 71 -11.14 10.80 -36.78
CA LEU A 71 -12.39 10.50 -36.07
C LEU A 71 -12.61 8.99 -35.81
N LEU A 72 -12.11 8.12 -36.69
CA LEU A 72 -12.13 6.66 -36.49
C LEU A 72 -11.27 6.19 -35.30
N VAL A 73 -10.10 6.79 -35.10
CA VAL A 73 -9.19 6.47 -34.00
C VAL A 73 -9.82 6.89 -32.67
N LYS A 74 -10.40 8.10 -32.61
CA LYS A 74 -11.16 8.56 -31.44
C LYS A 74 -12.31 7.62 -31.07
N LYS A 75 -13.15 7.24 -32.05
CA LYS A 75 -14.25 6.29 -31.84
C LYS A 75 -13.76 4.91 -31.40
N SER A 76 -12.59 4.46 -31.85
CA SER A 76 -12.00 3.19 -31.41
C SER A 76 -11.58 3.25 -29.94
N TYR A 77 -10.93 4.34 -29.53
CA TYR A 77 -10.54 4.57 -28.14
C TYR A 77 -11.77 4.72 -27.21
N GLU A 78 -12.79 5.46 -27.64
CA GLU A 78 -14.06 5.59 -26.91
C GLU A 78 -14.76 4.24 -26.73
N LYS A 79 -14.79 3.38 -27.77
CA LYS A 79 -15.33 2.01 -27.67
C LYS A 79 -14.56 1.14 -26.68
N ARG A 80 -13.26 1.40 -26.48
CA ARG A 80 -12.41 0.71 -25.49
C ARG A 80 -12.54 1.32 -24.09
N GLY A 81 -13.37 2.35 -23.93
CA GLY A 81 -13.63 3.05 -22.68
C GLY A 81 -12.58 4.10 -22.32
N PHE A 82 -11.80 4.57 -23.30
CA PHE A 82 -10.90 5.72 -23.10
C PHE A 82 -11.68 7.01 -23.33
N LYS A 83 -11.41 8.03 -22.52
CA LYS A 83 -11.84 9.39 -22.79
C LYS A 83 -10.76 10.08 -23.61
N VAL A 84 -11.16 10.72 -24.71
CA VAL A 84 -10.24 11.43 -25.59
C VAL A 84 -10.45 12.93 -25.43
N ALA A 85 -9.38 13.67 -25.16
CA ALA A 85 -9.40 15.12 -25.18
C ALA A 85 -8.16 15.67 -25.88
N GLN A 86 -8.30 16.87 -26.43
CA GLN A 86 -7.19 17.63 -26.99
C GLN A 86 -6.70 18.63 -25.95
N ILE A 87 -5.43 18.55 -25.58
CA ILE A 87 -4.76 19.50 -24.71
C ILE A 87 -3.90 20.40 -25.59
N LYS A 88 -4.08 21.71 -25.41
CA LYS A 88 -3.36 22.74 -26.16
C LYS A 88 -2.37 23.41 -25.21
N PHE A 89 -1.09 23.10 -25.36
CA PHE A 89 -0.04 23.77 -24.59
C PHE A 89 0.37 25.10 -25.23
N ASP A 90 0.28 25.20 -26.56
CA ASP A 90 0.55 26.42 -27.34
C ASP A 90 -0.09 26.35 -28.74
N GLU A 91 -0.05 27.45 -29.52
CA GLU A 91 -0.54 27.50 -30.91
C GLU A 91 0.09 26.41 -31.81
N ASN A 92 1.34 26.03 -31.51
CA ASN A 92 2.11 25.00 -32.21
C ASN A 92 2.10 23.60 -31.57
N MET A 93 1.72 23.45 -30.29
CA MET A 93 1.75 22.16 -29.57
C MET A 93 0.35 21.75 -29.13
N LYS A 94 -0.31 20.97 -30.00
CA LYS A 94 -1.62 20.36 -29.76
C LYS A 94 -1.44 18.85 -29.69
N PHE A 95 -1.70 18.27 -28.52
CA PHE A 95 -1.66 16.82 -28.33
C PHE A 95 -3.08 16.33 -28.05
N ALA A 96 -3.48 15.26 -28.72
CA ALA A 96 -4.69 14.54 -28.36
C ALA A 96 -4.29 13.37 -27.45
N TRP A 97 -4.82 13.32 -26.23
CA TRP A 97 -4.58 12.19 -25.32
C TRP A 97 -5.85 11.38 -25.15
N ALA A 98 -5.69 10.06 -25.16
CA ALA A 98 -6.68 9.11 -24.70
C ALA A 98 -6.30 8.65 -23.30
N ILE A 99 -7.14 8.94 -22.32
CA ILE A 99 -6.91 8.60 -20.91
C ILE A 99 -7.99 7.63 -20.44
N LYS A 100 -7.57 6.59 -19.74
CA LYS A 100 -8.46 5.63 -19.07
C LYS A 100 -7.91 5.28 -17.70
N LYS A 101 -8.73 5.33 -16.65
CA LYS A 101 -8.31 4.89 -15.32
C LYS A 101 -7.93 3.40 -15.34
N ARG A 102 -6.78 3.06 -14.76
CA ARG A 102 -6.31 1.67 -14.68
C ARG A 102 -7.28 0.88 -13.81
N PRO A 103 -7.91 -0.18 -14.34
CA PRO A 103 -8.81 -0.99 -13.54
C PRO A 103 -8.00 -1.91 -12.63
N ILE A 104 -8.33 -1.93 -11.34
CA ILE A 104 -7.78 -2.89 -10.38
C ILE A 104 -8.65 -4.15 -10.46
N MET A 105 -8.12 -5.18 -11.11
CA MET A 105 -8.88 -6.40 -11.43
C MET A 105 -8.28 -7.64 -10.80
N ARG A 106 -6.97 -7.63 -10.53
CA ARG A 106 -6.22 -8.71 -9.91
C ARG A 106 -5.52 -8.20 -8.67
N VAL A 107 -5.23 -9.12 -7.76
CA VAL A 107 -4.45 -8.84 -6.54
C VAL A 107 -3.05 -8.32 -6.85
N THR A 108 -2.49 -8.66 -8.01
CA THR A 108 -1.20 -8.14 -8.51
C THR A 108 -1.26 -6.68 -8.94
N ASP A 109 -2.46 -6.14 -9.16
CA ASP A 109 -2.64 -4.73 -9.52
C ASP A 109 -2.69 -3.84 -8.25
N LEU A 110 -2.71 -4.44 -7.05
CA LEU A 110 -2.72 -3.73 -5.78
C LEU A 110 -1.33 -3.20 -5.45
N THR A 111 -1.28 -1.95 -4.99
CA THR A 111 -0.07 -1.27 -4.55
C THR A 111 -0.34 -0.49 -3.27
N TYR A 112 0.71 -0.14 -2.53
CA TYR A 112 0.59 0.73 -1.35
C TYR A 112 -0.03 2.10 -1.67
N GLU A 113 0.06 2.54 -2.93
CA GLU A 113 -0.47 3.82 -3.38
C GLU A 113 -1.95 3.77 -3.74
N ASN A 114 -2.50 2.59 -4.09
CA ASN A 114 -3.87 2.47 -4.56
C ASN A 114 -4.82 1.79 -3.57
N ILE A 115 -4.28 1.01 -2.63
CA ILE A 115 -5.08 0.19 -1.71
C ILE A 115 -6.04 1.03 -0.86
N ARG A 116 -5.67 2.27 -0.51
CA ARG A 116 -6.55 3.16 0.28
C ARG A 116 -7.64 3.83 -0.55
N HIS A 117 -7.52 3.81 -1.88
CA HIS A 117 -8.43 4.47 -2.81
C HIS A 117 -9.46 3.50 -3.42
N ILE A 118 -9.50 2.26 -2.94
CA ILE A 118 -10.53 1.28 -3.30
C ILE A 118 -11.48 1.03 -2.13
N SER A 119 -12.72 0.63 -2.42
CA SER A 119 -13.66 0.19 -1.39
C SER A 119 -13.37 -1.23 -0.91
N ALA A 120 -13.85 -1.59 0.29
CA ALA A 120 -13.75 -2.95 0.82
C ALA A 120 -14.45 -3.95 -0.11
N THR A 121 -15.64 -3.60 -0.62
CA THR A 121 -16.33 -4.40 -1.64
C THR A 121 -15.45 -4.66 -2.86
N LYS A 122 -14.75 -3.62 -3.36
CA LYS A 122 -13.91 -3.77 -4.53
C LYS A 122 -12.68 -4.65 -4.26
N LEU A 123 -12.08 -4.51 -3.09
CA LEU A 123 -11.00 -5.38 -2.65
C LEU A 123 -11.44 -6.84 -2.63
N LEU A 124 -12.61 -7.13 -2.03
CA LEU A 124 -13.14 -8.49 -1.95
C LEU A 124 -13.43 -9.08 -3.33
N GLU A 125 -13.97 -8.33 -4.28
CA GLU A 125 -14.12 -8.79 -5.67
C GLU A 125 -12.78 -9.18 -6.31
N VAL A 126 -11.71 -8.45 -6.00
CA VAL A 126 -10.37 -8.70 -6.55
C VAL A 126 -9.77 -9.96 -5.93
N ILE A 127 -10.00 -10.20 -4.63
CA ILE A 127 -9.60 -11.41 -3.92
C ILE A 127 -10.37 -12.63 -4.47
N ASP A 128 -11.69 -12.53 -4.63
CA ASP A 128 -12.54 -13.61 -5.15
C ASP A 128 -12.10 -14.05 -6.56
N ARG A 129 -11.81 -13.07 -7.42
CA ARG A 129 -11.27 -13.31 -8.77
C ARG A 129 -9.90 -13.97 -8.77
N ASN A 130 -9.14 -13.92 -7.67
CA ASN A 130 -7.89 -14.66 -7.52
C ASN A 130 -8.14 -16.13 -7.14
N PHE A 131 -8.92 -16.82 -7.98
CA PHE A 131 -9.14 -18.26 -7.96
C PHE A 131 -9.76 -18.84 -6.68
N GLY A 132 -10.40 -18.04 -5.82
CA GLY A 132 -11.11 -18.55 -4.64
C GLY A 132 -10.23 -19.38 -3.70
N GLY A 133 -8.91 -19.14 -3.67
CA GLY A 133 -7.98 -19.85 -2.78
C GLY A 133 -8.09 -19.42 -1.31
N GLY A 134 -8.82 -18.32 -1.06
CA GLY A 134 -8.95 -17.73 0.26
C GLY A 134 -7.85 -16.73 0.57
N TRP A 135 -7.81 -16.24 1.80
CA TRP A 135 -6.82 -15.26 2.22
C TRP A 135 -5.39 -15.81 2.20
N ASP A 136 -5.21 -17.03 2.72
CA ASP A 136 -3.89 -17.67 2.83
C ASP A 136 -3.25 -18.01 1.48
N SER A 137 -4.01 -17.99 0.39
CA SER A 137 -3.49 -18.20 -0.96
C SER A 137 -2.77 -16.98 -1.55
N LEU A 138 -2.99 -15.80 -0.97
CA LEU A 138 -2.33 -14.57 -1.42
C LEU A 138 -0.87 -14.58 -0.95
N SER A 139 0.04 -14.06 -1.78
CA SER A 139 1.44 -13.90 -1.36
C SER A 139 1.55 -12.93 -0.20
N GLN A 140 2.55 -13.13 0.68
CA GLN A 140 2.77 -12.26 1.85
C GLN A 140 2.82 -10.78 1.48
N SER A 141 3.52 -10.44 0.40
CA SER A 141 3.60 -9.07 -0.11
C SER A 141 2.24 -8.44 -0.43
N ILE A 142 1.30 -9.22 -0.96
CA ILE A 142 -0.04 -8.76 -1.29
C ILE A 142 -0.88 -8.64 -0.01
N GLN A 143 -0.75 -9.60 0.91
CA GLN A 143 -1.39 -9.51 2.21
C GLN A 143 -0.94 -8.24 2.96
N ASP A 144 0.36 -7.94 2.95
CA ASP A 144 0.93 -6.75 3.60
C ASP A 144 0.39 -5.45 2.98
N ILE A 145 0.31 -5.38 1.65
CA ILE A 145 -0.31 -4.25 0.95
C ILE A 145 -1.76 -4.08 1.41
N ILE A 146 -2.55 -5.16 1.41
CA ILE A 146 -3.95 -5.11 1.83
C ILE A 146 -4.06 -4.68 3.29
N LEU A 147 -3.28 -5.27 4.19
CA LEU A 147 -3.26 -4.94 5.61
C LEU A 147 -2.82 -3.49 5.87
N SER A 148 -2.10 -2.85 4.95
CA SER A 148 -1.73 -1.43 5.08
C SER A 148 -2.91 -0.46 4.90
N GLY A 149 -3.95 -0.88 4.18
CA GLY A 149 -5.15 -0.07 3.87
C GLY A 149 -6.45 -0.60 4.46
N PHE A 150 -6.51 -1.89 4.80
CA PHE A 150 -7.70 -2.55 5.31
C PHE A 150 -7.43 -3.32 6.59
N ASP A 151 -8.45 -3.38 7.43
CA ASP A 151 -8.53 -4.33 8.52
C ASP A 151 -9.20 -5.60 7.98
N ILE A 152 -8.44 -6.68 8.00
CA ILE A 152 -8.84 -7.98 7.47
C ILE A 152 -8.96 -8.96 8.61
N SER A 153 -10.03 -9.74 8.62
CA SER A 153 -10.14 -10.86 9.54
C SER A 153 -10.88 -12.02 8.87
N THR A 154 -10.28 -13.20 8.95
CA THR A 154 -10.77 -14.42 8.29
C THR A 154 -11.32 -15.39 9.30
N THR A 155 -12.28 -16.22 8.89
CA THR A 155 -12.77 -17.34 9.71
C THR A 155 -13.23 -18.46 8.81
N THR A 156 -12.94 -19.70 9.20
CA THR A 156 -13.33 -20.88 8.43
C THR A 156 -14.25 -21.74 9.29
N LEU A 157 -15.51 -21.85 8.89
CA LEU A 157 -16.54 -22.60 9.61
C LEU A 157 -17.45 -23.35 8.61
N PRO A 158 -18.16 -24.40 9.05
CA PRO A 158 -19.22 -24.99 8.23
C PRO A 158 -20.31 -23.94 7.96
N LYS A 159 -20.91 -23.97 6.75
CA LYS A 159 -21.90 -22.98 6.29
C LYS A 159 -23.04 -22.76 7.29
N ASP A 160 -23.55 -23.84 7.88
CA ASP A 160 -24.64 -23.81 8.86
C ASP A 160 -24.26 -23.09 10.18
N ARG A 161 -22.97 -23.05 10.51
CA ARG A 161 -22.47 -22.38 11.72
C ARG A 161 -22.12 -20.91 11.50
N LEU A 162 -21.77 -20.53 10.27
CA LEU A 162 -21.35 -19.16 9.96
C LEU A 162 -22.51 -18.16 10.15
N HIS A 163 -23.72 -18.50 9.69
CA HIS A 163 -24.91 -17.64 9.76
C HIS A 163 -25.78 -17.87 11.00
N LYS A 164 -25.19 -18.27 12.13
CA LYS A 164 -25.95 -18.33 13.39
C LYS A 164 -26.39 -16.93 13.82
N LYS A 165 -27.68 -16.79 14.12
CA LYS A 165 -28.27 -15.53 14.62
C LYS A 165 -27.54 -15.05 15.88
N GLY A 166 -27.16 -13.77 15.91
CA GLY A 166 -26.36 -13.15 16.96
C GLY A 166 -24.88 -13.56 16.99
N GLY A 167 -24.42 -14.28 15.97
CA GLY A 167 -23.05 -14.78 15.84
C GLY A 167 -22.05 -13.72 15.36
N MET A 168 -20.80 -14.17 15.14
CA MET A 168 -19.68 -13.31 14.71
C MET A 168 -19.94 -12.64 13.35
N TYR A 169 -20.62 -13.34 12.43
CA TYR A 169 -20.98 -12.81 11.11
C TYR A 169 -21.82 -11.53 11.21
N GLU A 170 -22.96 -11.59 11.91
CA GLU A 170 -23.86 -10.45 12.06
C GLU A 170 -23.19 -9.28 12.79
N LYS A 171 -22.37 -9.57 13.81
CA LYS A 171 -21.62 -8.55 14.55
C LYS A 171 -20.65 -7.80 13.64
N LYS A 172 -19.84 -8.51 12.85
CA LYS A 172 -18.88 -7.88 11.95
C LYS A 172 -19.54 -7.07 10.85
N VAL A 173 -20.63 -7.58 10.27
CA VAL A 173 -21.39 -6.81 9.28
C VAL A 173 -21.99 -5.55 9.92
N ALA A 174 -22.49 -5.65 11.16
CA ALA A 174 -22.96 -4.48 11.92
C ALA A 174 -21.83 -3.48 12.26
N ASP A 175 -20.61 -3.97 12.47
CA ASP A 175 -19.41 -3.15 12.68
C ASP A 175 -18.89 -2.50 11.39
N GLY A 176 -19.54 -2.75 10.24
CA GLY A 176 -19.23 -2.16 8.94
C GLY A 176 -18.13 -2.87 8.16
N TYR A 177 -17.94 -4.17 8.38
CA TYR A 177 -17.11 -5.01 7.52
C TYR A 177 -17.93 -5.53 6.33
N ASP A 178 -17.36 -5.45 5.14
CA ASP A 178 -17.82 -6.23 4.01
C ASP A 178 -17.30 -7.67 4.14
N VAL A 179 -18.01 -8.64 3.59
CA VAL A 179 -17.67 -10.07 3.71
C VAL A 179 -17.63 -10.74 2.34
N LEU A 180 -16.61 -11.57 2.14
CA LEU A 180 -16.50 -12.51 1.03
C LEU A 180 -16.53 -13.93 1.58
N GLU A 181 -17.41 -14.76 1.05
CA GLU A 181 -17.53 -16.16 1.41
C GLU A 181 -16.93 -17.02 0.30
N VAL A 182 -15.87 -17.75 0.63
CA VAL A 182 -15.15 -18.64 -0.27
C VAL A 182 -15.44 -20.09 0.12
N GLU A 183 -16.06 -20.85 -0.77
CA GLU A 183 -16.39 -22.26 -0.53
C GLU A 183 -15.13 -23.14 -0.61
N LYS A 184 -14.73 -23.72 0.52
CA LYS A 184 -13.60 -24.66 0.66
C LYS A 184 -14.13 -26.07 0.91
N GLY A 185 -14.77 -26.65 -0.12
CA GLY A 185 -15.40 -27.97 -0.03
C GLY A 185 -16.57 -28.00 0.96
N GLY A 186 -16.42 -28.70 2.09
CA GLY A 186 -17.43 -28.74 3.15
C GLY A 186 -17.43 -27.55 4.11
N TRP A 187 -16.46 -26.64 3.97
CA TRP A 187 -16.26 -25.47 4.83
C TRP A 187 -16.42 -24.18 4.03
N VAL A 188 -16.76 -23.09 4.71
CA VAL A 188 -16.81 -21.75 4.12
C VAL A 188 -15.80 -20.89 4.87
N GLU A 189 -14.89 -20.29 4.12
CA GLU A 189 -14.03 -19.23 4.62
C GLU A 189 -14.72 -17.89 4.40
N ALA A 190 -15.00 -17.17 5.47
CA ALA A 190 -15.48 -15.80 5.41
C ALA A 190 -14.32 -14.83 5.65
N ILE A 191 -14.04 -14.00 4.66
CA ILE A 191 -13.03 -12.94 4.68
C ILE A 191 -13.77 -11.63 4.92
N PHE A 192 -13.56 -11.04 6.09
CA PHE A 192 -14.13 -9.75 6.44
C PHE A 192 -13.11 -8.66 6.16
N ALA A 193 -13.53 -7.59 5.48
CA ALA A 193 -12.69 -6.46 5.13
C ALA A 193 -13.36 -5.14 5.51
N LYS A 194 -12.60 -4.24 6.13
CA LYS A 194 -13.02 -2.87 6.44
C LYS A 194 -11.91 -1.89 6.14
N LEU A 195 -12.22 -0.77 5.48
CA LEU A 195 -11.22 0.24 5.16
C LEU A 195 -10.67 0.84 6.48
N LYS A 196 -9.34 0.89 6.61
CA LYS A 196 -8.73 1.57 7.75
C LYS A 196 -8.96 3.07 7.62
N PRO A 197 -9.34 3.77 8.69
CA PRO A 197 -9.40 5.22 8.65
C PRO A 197 -8.02 5.78 8.31
N GLU A 198 -7.96 6.83 7.50
CA GLU A 198 -6.71 7.55 7.25
C GLU A 198 -6.23 8.10 8.59
N GLN A 199 -5.24 7.43 9.18
CA GLN A 199 -4.44 8.06 10.21
C GLN A 199 -3.65 9.14 9.48
N GLU A 200 -4.10 10.40 9.63
CA GLU A 200 -3.25 11.56 9.36
C GLU A 200 -1.90 11.23 9.98
N LYS A 201 -0.87 11.10 9.15
CA LYS A 201 0.49 10.95 9.65
C LYS A 201 0.73 12.22 10.44
N ILE A 202 0.57 12.15 11.76
CA ILE A 202 1.13 13.12 12.68
C ILE A 202 2.62 12.98 12.40
N ARG A 203 3.15 13.83 11.50
CA ARG A 203 4.57 14.06 11.41
C ARG A 203 4.93 14.46 12.82
N MET A 204 5.59 13.55 13.56
CA MET A 204 6.19 13.90 14.82
C MET A 204 7.25 14.93 14.48
N GLN A 205 6.87 16.21 14.53
CA GLN A 205 7.83 17.27 14.73
C GLN A 205 8.41 16.98 16.10
N PHE A 206 9.56 16.31 16.12
CA PHE A 206 10.42 16.32 17.28
C PHE A 206 10.71 17.79 17.55
N SER A 207 10.01 18.37 18.53
CA SER A 207 10.29 19.71 19.01
C SER A 207 11.64 19.65 19.73
N SER A 208 12.74 19.77 18.98
CA SER A 208 14.01 20.21 19.53
C SER A 208 13.81 21.67 19.94
N LYS A 209 13.33 21.86 21.16
CA LYS A 209 13.37 23.17 21.80
C LYS A 209 14.84 23.57 21.98
N GLY A 210 15.27 24.48 21.12
CA GLY A 210 16.33 25.43 21.42
C GLY A 210 17.50 25.38 20.44
N ARG A 211 17.45 26.23 19.41
CA ARG A 211 18.31 27.41 19.24
C ARG A 211 18.11 28.01 17.84
N GLY A 212 18.03 29.34 17.80
CA GLY A 212 18.51 30.17 16.68
C GLY A 212 17.77 30.06 15.36
N ASP A 213 16.93 31.07 15.12
CA ASP A 213 16.66 31.69 13.82
C ASP A 213 17.85 31.60 12.83
N GLU A 214 17.62 31.05 11.65
CA GLU A 214 18.19 31.52 10.36
C GLU A 214 17.52 30.75 9.20
N ASP A 215 16.96 31.51 8.27
CA ASP A 215 16.41 31.09 6.98
C ASP A 215 17.38 30.19 6.21
N LEU A 216 16.98 28.97 5.86
CA LEU A 216 17.62 28.21 4.79
C LEU A 216 16.58 27.45 3.97
N ASP A 217 16.44 27.89 2.72
CA ASP A 217 15.99 27.07 1.58
C ASP A 217 16.71 25.72 1.65
N ASP A 218 15.95 24.62 1.61
CA ASP A 218 16.52 23.28 1.61
C ASP A 218 16.12 22.54 0.32
N ASP A 219 16.87 22.90 -0.71
CA ASP A 219 16.94 22.24 -2.02
C ASP A 219 18.41 21.90 -2.30
N GLU A 220 19.10 21.29 -1.33
CA GLU A 220 20.45 20.75 -1.52
C GLU A 220 20.55 19.28 -1.14
N ASP A 221 21.10 18.51 -2.08
CA ASP A 221 21.43 17.10 -2.01
C ASP A 221 22.34 16.86 -0.79
N TYR A 222 21.80 16.23 0.25
CA TYR A 222 22.57 15.87 1.44
C TYR A 222 23.56 14.75 1.07
N GLU A 223 24.80 15.13 0.69
CA GLU A 223 25.93 14.21 0.77
C GLU A 223 26.14 13.86 2.25
N VAL A 224 25.72 12.65 2.62
CA VAL A 224 25.98 12.09 3.95
C VAL A 224 27.48 11.85 4.06
N GLU A 225 28.18 12.71 4.78
CA GLU A 225 29.58 12.50 5.13
C GLU A 225 29.67 11.26 6.03
N ASP A 226 30.19 10.18 5.46
CA ASP A 226 30.30 8.85 6.07
C ASP A 226 31.34 8.87 7.19
N ASN A 227 30.93 9.35 8.36
CA ASN A 227 31.78 9.41 9.56
C ASN A 227 31.73 8.12 10.40
N TYR A 228 31.47 6.97 9.76
CA TYR A 228 31.60 5.64 10.38
C TYR A 228 33.05 5.23 10.68
N SER A 229 34.04 6.10 10.42
CA SER A 229 35.45 5.84 10.71
C SER A 229 35.93 6.35 12.08
N SER A 230 35.02 6.62 13.02
CA SER A 230 35.37 6.79 14.43
C SER A 230 35.46 5.42 15.10
N HIS A 231 36.64 4.81 15.02
CA HIS A 231 37.02 3.59 15.73
C HIS A 231 36.89 3.85 17.25
N ASP A 232 35.83 3.35 17.89
CA ASP A 232 35.85 3.13 19.33
C ASP A 232 36.76 1.91 19.57
N GLU A 233 37.98 2.18 20.03
CA GLU A 233 38.97 1.19 20.45
C GLU A 233 38.53 0.51 21.76
N ASP A 234 37.55 -0.40 21.71
CA ASP A 234 37.39 -1.46 22.73
C ASP A 234 36.52 -2.61 22.19
N ASP A 235 36.87 -3.13 21.02
CA ASP A 235 36.35 -4.44 20.58
C ASP A 235 37.45 -5.47 20.78
N SER A 236 37.26 -6.32 21.79
CA SER A 236 38.12 -7.47 22.03
C SER A 236 38.18 -8.28 20.75
N VAL A 237 39.36 -8.38 20.14
CA VAL A 237 39.61 -9.18 18.94
C VAL A 237 39.23 -10.63 19.27
N VAL A 238 38.04 -11.04 18.85
CA VAL A 238 37.68 -12.44 18.76
C VAL A 238 38.42 -12.94 17.52
N GLU A 239 39.54 -13.62 17.72
CA GLU A 239 40.31 -14.19 16.63
C GLU A 239 39.42 -15.22 15.92
N ASP A 240 39.04 -14.93 14.68
CA ASP A 240 38.31 -15.89 13.85
C ASP A 240 39.08 -17.22 13.83
N PRO A 241 38.41 -18.36 14.09
CA PRO A 241 39.08 -19.65 14.10
C PRO A 241 39.68 -19.90 12.72
N LYS A 242 41.00 -20.11 12.68
CA LYS A 242 41.73 -20.35 11.44
C LYS A 242 41.26 -21.66 10.81
N ASP A 243 41.14 -21.68 9.49
CA ASP A 243 40.76 -22.86 8.70
C ASP A 243 41.66 -24.10 8.90
N GLU A 244 42.77 -23.97 9.63
CA GLU A 244 43.64 -25.08 10.00
C GLU A 244 43.21 -25.83 11.28
N ASP A 245 42.29 -25.25 12.08
CA ASP A 245 41.76 -25.83 13.33
C ASP A 245 40.40 -26.54 13.15
N ILE A 246 39.83 -26.52 11.95
CA ILE A 246 38.61 -27.26 11.61
C ILE A 246 38.93 -28.73 11.30
N THR A 247 38.87 -29.57 12.32
CA THR A 247 38.96 -31.03 12.20
C THR A 247 37.58 -31.69 12.21
N GLU A 248 37.48 -32.94 11.73
CA GLU A 248 36.21 -33.69 11.73
C GLU A 248 35.60 -33.85 13.13
N ASP A 249 36.42 -33.78 14.19
CA ASP A 249 35.96 -33.86 15.58
C ASP A 249 35.29 -32.57 16.08
N ASN A 250 35.59 -31.40 15.48
CA ASN A 250 35.07 -30.09 15.90
C ASN A 250 33.93 -29.57 14.99
N TYR A 251 33.57 -30.31 13.94
CA TYR A 251 32.49 -29.98 12.99
C TYR A 251 31.16 -30.66 13.36
N SER A 252 30.85 -30.73 14.66
CA SER A 252 29.60 -31.31 15.14
C SER A 252 28.55 -30.23 15.38
N THR A 253 27.34 -30.42 14.83
CA THR A 253 26.18 -29.53 15.05
C THR A 253 25.35 -29.95 16.27
N MET A 254 25.78 -30.98 16.99
CA MET A 254 25.18 -31.34 18.27
C MET A 254 25.67 -30.33 19.31
N MET A 255 24.77 -29.50 19.84
CA MET A 255 25.09 -28.52 20.89
C MET A 255 25.89 -29.20 22.00
N ASP A 256 27.13 -28.76 22.18
CA ASP A 256 27.93 -29.05 23.37
C ASP A 256 27.34 -28.25 24.53
N LEU A 257 26.39 -28.87 25.24
CA LEU A 257 25.95 -28.40 26.54
C LEU A 257 27.08 -28.76 27.50
N GLY A 258 28.00 -27.82 27.67
CA GLY A 258 29.19 -27.93 28.51
C GLY A 258 28.88 -28.74 29.77
N GLY A 259 29.63 -29.84 29.93
CA GLY A 259 29.42 -30.78 31.02
C GLY A 259 29.63 -30.14 32.38
N GLU A 260 28.52 -29.77 33.02
CA GLU A 260 28.34 -29.87 34.45
C GLU A 260 27.17 -30.84 34.69
N ASP A 261 27.36 -31.76 35.65
CA ASP A 261 26.69 -33.06 35.80
C ASP A 261 25.17 -33.12 35.50
N PRO A 262 24.68 -34.15 34.77
CA PRO A 262 23.24 -34.31 34.45
C PRO A 262 22.36 -34.84 35.60
N ASP A 263 22.91 -35.10 36.78
CA ASP A 263 22.23 -35.91 37.81
C ASP A 263 21.43 -35.12 38.86
N ASP A 264 21.44 -33.77 38.86
CA ASP A 264 20.79 -32.99 39.93
C ASP A 264 19.39 -32.40 39.59
N GLU A 265 18.97 -32.33 38.32
CA GLU A 265 17.66 -31.72 37.97
C GLU A 265 16.52 -32.73 37.74
N ALA A 266 16.79 -34.03 37.79
CA ALA A 266 15.76 -35.06 37.60
C ALA A 266 15.02 -35.48 38.89
N ALA A 267 15.37 -34.92 40.06
CA ALA A 267 14.88 -35.38 41.37
C ALA A 267 13.68 -34.58 41.94
N GLY A 268 13.07 -33.67 41.18
CA GLY A 268 12.18 -32.68 41.76
C GLY A 268 10.94 -32.29 40.96
N MET A 269 10.09 -33.24 40.51
CA MET A 269 8.64 -32.96 40.40
C MET A 269 7.77 -34.21 40.12
N ILE A 270 6.96 -34.54 41.14
CA ILE A 270 5.59 -35.09 41.12
C ILE A 270 5.42 -36.63 41.07
N ASP A 271 5.35 -37.23 42.26
CA ASP A 271 4.49 -38.38 42.58
C ASP A 271 3.04 -37.87 42.71
N PHE A 272 2.16 -38.25 41.78
CA PHE A 272 0.72 -38.15 41.95
C PHE A 272 0.15 -39.57 41.91
N SER A 273 -0.15 -40.07 43.09
CA SER A 273 -0.70 -41.38 43.35
C SER A 273 -2.15 -41.46 42.84
N ASP A 274 -2.45 -42.47 42.02
CA ASP A 274 -3.82 -42.92 41.74
C ASP A 274 -4.32 -43.79 42.91
N GLU A 275 -5.25 -43.28 43.72
CA GLU A 275 -6.44 -43.98 44.27
C GLU A 275 -7.30 -43.06 45.16
#